data_AF-A0A1Q9RRR1-F1
#
_entry.id   AF-A0A1Q9RRR1-F1
#
_cell.length_a   1.000
_cell.length_b   1.000
_cell.length_c   1.000
_cell.angle_alpha   90.00
_cell.angle_beta   90.00
_cell.angle_gamma   90.00
#
_symmetry.space_group_name_H-M   'P 1'
#
loop_
_entity.id
_entity.type
_entity.pdbx_description
1 polymer ?
#
loop_
_entity_poly.entity_id
_entity_poly.type
_entity_poly.pdbx_seq_one_letter_code
_entity_poly.pdbx_strand_id
1 'polypeptide(L)'
;MQDLEPTEGAMLAGLIQSPSRWDPAVRPERAVERWEFVLDGMVAQGWLTPAERREARFPQTDSRRSLARGVPTDSRGHIVSAVVAELEELGFTEQDVAQEGLRITTTVDPRRQQQVVDAAHDALDGQPVNLRSAVVTIDPQTGGVLAYYGGDNGLGLDYAQVRKLAGSTFKPFVVLAGLMREPPIGLGEVYDGREVPGLRNAQGADCDECDLKQAMTVSNNVVFHSMTKEIGPGAVAAAARAAGITAPLDDPTEGIALGNKEVSTFDLASAYATIAAGGVWRQPHLVSSVVTADDRVLYQPRRRASAASRNGWRATWSRRCSAWPSTTGWPCRRIGPWRPRRAPSSPASTARTTTRGWPGSPRRSPPPCGWAPT
;
A
#
# COMPACT_ATOMS: atom_id res chain seq x y z
N MET A 1 28.97 17.92 8.23
CA MET A 1 30.30 17.98 8.89
C MET A 1 30.90 19.39 8.88
N GLN A 2 30.36 20.35 8.11
CA GLN A 2 30.91 21.71 8.05
C GLN A 2 30.58 22.59 9.28
N ASP A 3 29.67 22.15 10.15
CA ASP A 3 29.18 22.92 11.30
C ASP A 3 29.52 22.29 12.66
N LEU A 4 30.61 21.51 12.76
CA LEU A 4 31.01 20.86 14.02
C LEU A 4 31.98 21.74 14.81
N GLU A 5 31.69 21.96 16.09
CA GLU A 5 32.63 22.59 17.02
C GLU A 5 33.81 21.64 17.31
N PRO A 6 35.01 22.15 17.65
CA PRO A 6 36.19 21.32 17.94
C PRO A 6 35.95 20.25 19.03
N THR A 7 35.09 20.55 20.00
CA THR A 7 34.71 19.63 21.07
C THR A 7 33.81 18.49 20.59
N GLU A 8 32.92 18.74 19.63
CA GLU A 8 32.07 17.72 18.99
C GLU A 8 32.90 16.84 18.06
N GLY A 9 33.84 17.46 17.32
CA GLY A 9 34.82 16.76 16.50
C GLY A 9 35.68 15.80 17.32
N ALA A 10 36.17 16.24 18.49
CA ALA A 10 36.92 15.40 19.42
C ALA A 10 36.11 14.20 19.92
N MET A 11 34.81 14.39 20.17
CA MET A 11 33.93 13.30 20.60
C MET A 11 33.76 12.25 19.48
N LEU A 12 33.49 12.69 18.25
CA LEU A 12 33.35 11.81 17.09
C LEU A 12 34.67 11.06 16.79
N ALA A 13 35.81 11.74 16.87
CA ALA A 13 37.12 11.11 16.69
C ALA A 13 37.40 10.04 17.77
N GLY A 14 36.99 10.31 19.01
CA GLY A 14 37.11 9.37 20.13
C GLY A 14 36.31 8.08 19.93
N LEU A 15 35.14 8.16 19.27
CA LEU A 15 34.27 7.03 18.99
C LEU A 15 34.84 6.05 17.96
N ILE A 16 35.64 6.50 16.99
CA ILE A 16 36.13 5.69 15.86
C ILE A 16 36.76 4.38 16.32
N GLN A 17 37.54 4.42 17.41
CA GLN A 17 38.28 3.25 17.90
C GLN A 17 37.37 2.16 18.46
N SER A 18 36.25 2.52 19.09
CA SER A 18 35.29 1.55 19.64
C SER A 18 33.96 2.24 19.94
N PRO A 19 33.07 2.39 18.93
CA PRO A 19 31.86 3.20 19.06
C PRO A 19 30.97 2.76 20.22
N SER A 20 30.79 1.44 20.42
CA SER A 20 29.95 0.91 21.51
C SER A 20 30.55 1.09 22.91
N ARG A 21 31.87 1.16 23.03
CA ARG A 21 32.56 1.30 24.33
C ARG A 21 32.54 2.74 24.83
N TRP A 22 32.59 3.68 23.88
CA TRP A 22 32.70 5.12 24.11
C TRP A 22 31.40 5.87 23.81
N ASP A 23 30.28 5.16 23.58
CA ASP A 23 28.97 5.75 23.29
C ASP A 23 28.49 6.61 24.49
N PRO A 24 28.30 7.92 24.32
CA PRO A 24 27.93 8.81 25.41
C PRO A 24 26.48 8.61 25.89
N ALA A 25 25.62 8.01 25.08
CA ALA A 25 24.24 7.70 25.45
C ALA A 25 24.12 6.37 26.24
N VAL A 26 25.17 5.52 26.22
CA VAL A 26 25.19 4.23 26.95
C VAL A 26 26.16 4.27 28.12
N ARG A 27 27.33 4.87 27.93
CA ARG A 27 28.43 4.93 28.89
C ARG A 27 29.01 6.35 28.96
N PRO A 28 28.26 7.33 29.48
CA PRO A 28 28.64 8.74 29.49
C PRO A 28 30.00 8.97 30.16
N GLU A 29 30.27 8.32 31.29
CA GLU A 29 31.54 8.45 32.03
C GLU A 29 32.75 8.07 31.16
N ARG A 30 32.67 6.93 30.47
CA ARG A 30 33.75 6.46 29.57
C ARG A 30 33.88 7.33 28.32
N ALA A 31 32.77 7.89 27.84
CA ALA A 31 32.78 8.81 26.73
C ALA A 31 33.52 10.11 27.09
N VAL A 32 33.30 10.64 28.30
CA VAL A 32 34.02 11.81 28.82
C VAL A 32 35.51 11.53 28.93
N GLU A 33 35.91 10.41 29.54
CA GLU A 33 37.33 10.02 29.64
C GLU A 33 38.00 9.96 28.26
N ARG A 34 37.30 9.37 27.28
CA ARG A 34 37.82 9.25 25.92
C ARG A 34 37.90 10.60 25.22
N TRP A 35 36.92 11.46 25.42
CA TRP A 35 36.87 12.82 24.88
C TRP A 35 38.01 13.70 25.44
N GLU A 36 38.25 13.65 26.75
CA GLU A 36 39.36 14.34 27.39
C GLU A 36 40.71 13.89 26.84
N PHE A 37 40.90 12.58 26.67
CA PHE A 37 42.12 12.03 26.05
C PHE A 37 42.35 12.58 24.63
N VAL A 38 41.30 12.70 23.81
CA VAL A 38 41.42 13.26 22.46
C VAL A 38 41.79 14.74 22.52
N LEU A 39 41.16 15.52 23.40
CA LEU A 39 41.48 16.94 23.55
C LEU A 39 42.91 17.17 24.06
N ASP A 40 43.41 16.35 24.99
CA ASP A 40 44.80 16.41 25.46
C ASP A 40 45.77 16.08 24.33
N GLY A 41 45.42 15.10 23.49
CA GLY A 41 46.13 14.80 22.26
C GLY A 41 46.15 15.98 21.28
N MET A 42 45.03 16.67 21.10
CA MET A 42 44.95 17.87 20.24
C MET A 42 45.83 19.01 20.75
N VAL A 43 45.92 19.22 22.07
CA VAL A 43 46.84 20.19 22.66
C VAL A 43 48.29 19.79 22.42
N ALA A 44 48.63 18.52 22.64
CA ALA A 44 49.99 18.00 22.43
C ALA A 44 50.46 18.14 20.97
N GLN A 45 49.54 18.05 20.01
CA GLN A 45 49.82 18.25 18.58
C GLN A 45 49.71 19.71 18.11
N GLY A 46 49.33 20.65 19.00
CA GLY A 46 49.18 22.07 18.68
C GLY A 46 47.94 22.39 17.85
N TRP A 47 46.95 21.49 17.78
CA TRP A 47 45.67 21.70 17.08
C TRP A 47 44.63 22.41 17.94
N LEU A 48 44.85 22.47 19.25
CA LEU A 48 44.03 23.17 20.23
C LEU A 48 44.94 23.90 21.23
N THR A 49 44.61 25.12 21.60
CA THR A 49 45.39 25.84 22.61
C THR A 49 45.06 25.33 24.03
N PRO A 50 45.98 25.45 25.00
CA PRO A 50 45.69 25.14 26.39
C PRO A 50 44.55 25.99 26.99
N ALA A 51 44.28 27.18 26.45
CA ALA A 51 43.17 28.02 26.87
C ALA A 51 41.83 27.43 26.41
N GLU A 52 41.71 27.11 25.12
CA GLU A 52 40.51 26.46 24.55
C GLU A 52 40.25 25.11 25.21
N ARG A 53 41.30 24.34 25.55
CA ARG A 53 41.17 23.07 26.29
C ARG A 53 40.49 23.21 27.66
N ARG A 54 40.73 24.31 28.37
CA ARG A 54 40.11 24.58 29.69
C ARG A 54 38.67 25.05 29.56
N GLU A 55 38.35 25.72 28.46
CA GLU A 55 37.02 26.22 28.15
C GLU A 55 36.13 25.15 27.50
N ALA A 56 36.73 24.11 26.93
CA ALA A 56 36.03 22.98 26.37
C ALA A 56 35.00 22.41 27.36
N ARG A 57 33.78 22.20 26.85
CA ARG A 57 32.69 21.53 27.57
C ARG A 57 32.33 20.29 26.81
N PHE A 58 32.03 19.23 27.57
CA PHE A 58 31.56 18.00 26.97
C PHE A 58 30.25 18.30 26.21
N PRO A 59 30.14 17.93 24.93
CA PRO A 59 28.97 18.26 24.13
C PRO A 59 27.73 17.60 24.72
N GLN A 60 26.59 18.30 24.65
CA GLN A 60 25.33 17.75 25.13
C GLN A 60 25.01 16.47 24.34
N THR A 61 24.77 15.38 25.06
CA THR A 61 24.34 14.12 24.45
C THR A 61 22.82 14.13 24.34
N ASP A 62 22.31 14.21 23.12
CA ASP A 62 20.89 13.99 22.89
C ASP A 62 20.53 12.56 23.30
N SER A 63 19.34 12.42 23.91
CA SER A 63 18.81 11.10 24.20
C SER A 63 18.76 10.30 22.90
N ARG A 64 19.16 9.01 22.96
CA ARG A 64 18.95 8.10 21.84
C ARG A 64 17.50 8.24 21.42
N ARG A 65 17.26 8.84 20.25
CA ARG A 65 16.00 8.63 19.54
C ARG A 65 15.91 7.12 19.43
N SER A 66 14.93 6.54 20.13
CA SER A 66 14.63 5.11 20.09
C SER A 66 14.79 4.64 18.65
N LEU A 67 15.89 3.92 18.40
CA LEU A 67 16.19 3.37 17.09
C LEU A 67 15.31 2.12 16.97
N ALA A 68 14.04 2.32 16.67
CA ALA A 68 13.33 1.34 15.86
C ALA A 68 13.97 1.33 14.46
N ARG A 69 15.26 0.98 14.33
CA ARG A 69 16.02 0.87 13.07
C ARG A 69 15.78 1.99 12.04
N GLY A 70 15.59 3.24 12.48
CA GLY A 70 15.29 4.37 11.57
C GLY A 70 13.90 4.35 10.91
N VAL A 71 13.02 3.41 11.28
CA VAL A 71 11.62 3.33 10.85
C VAL A 71 10.81 4.42 11.58
N PRO A 72 10.10 5.31 10.85
CA PRO A 72 9.22 6.30 11.46
C PRO A 72 8.12 5.66 12.32
N THR A 73 7.76 6.31 13.43
CA THR A 73 6.63 5.89 14.29
C THR A 73 5.26 6.29 13.72
N ASP A 74 5.25 7.26 12.80
CA ASP A 74 4.05 7.70 12.09
C ASP A 74 3.68 6.74 10.95
N SER A 75 2.63 7.07 10.18
CA SER A 75 2.13 6.23 9.08
C SER A 75 3.18 5.84 8.02
N ARG A 76 4.30 6.56 7.93
CA ARG A 76 5.41 6.22 7.02
C ARG A 76 6.19 4.99 7.47
N GLY A 77 6.08 4.57 8.73
CA GLY A 77 6.72 3.34 9.21
C GLY A 77 6.29 2.10 8.45
N HIS A 78 5.02 2.03 8.03
CA HIS A 78 4.52 0.95 7.18
C HIS A 78 5.17 0.94 5.79
N ILE A 79 5.43 2.12 5.21
CA ILE A 79 6.12 2.25 3.92
C ILE A 79 7.54 1.71 4.04
N VAL A 80 8.28 2.13 5.07
CA VAL A 80 9.65 1.67 5.28
C VAL A 80 9.68 0.16 5.50
N SER A 81 8.75 -0.38 6.28
CA SER A 81 8.66 -1.83 6.53
C SER A 81 8.38 -2.61 5.25
N ALA A 82 7.46 -2.13 4.40
CA ALA A 82 7.16 -2.74 3.11
C ALA A 82 8.33 -2.64 2.13
N VAL A 83 9.07 -1.53 2.12
CA VAL A 83 10.30 -1.35 1.32
C VAL A 83 11.38 -2.33 1.76
N VAL A 84 11.59 -2.52 3.06
CA VAL A 84 12.58 -3.48 3.58
C VAL A 84 12.21 -4.90 3.16
N ALA A 85 10.94 -5.29 3.30
CA ALA A 85 10.48 -6.60 2.85
C ALA A 85 10.68 -6.81 1.34
N GLU A 86 10.40 -5.79 0.52
CA GLU A 86 10.64 -5.85 -0.93
C GLU A 86 12.13 -5.95 -1.27
N LEU A 87 13.01 -5.27 -0.52
CA LEU A 87 14.46 -5.39 -0.70
C LEU A 87 14.97 -6.80 -0.39
N GLU A 88 14.44 -7.44 0.66
CA GLU A 88 14.75 -8.84 0.99
C GLU A 88 14.32 -9.77 -0.15
N GLU A 89 13.13 -9.58 -0.74
CA GLU A 89 12.68 -10.35 -1.91
C GLU A 89 13.56 -10.13 -3.14
N LEU A 90 14.16 -8.95 -3.29
CA LEU A 90 15.12 -8.62 -4.35
C LEU A 90 16.54 -9.16 -4.07
N GLY A 91 16.76 -9.80 -2.91
CA GLY A 91 18.01 -10.43 -2.53
C GLY A 91 19.00 -9.51 -1.81
N PHE A 92 18.57 -8.32 -1.38
CA PHE A 92 19.38 -7.46 -0.50
C PHE A 92 19.26 -7.94 0.94
N THR A 93 20.39 -8.11 1.62
CA THR A 93 20.41 -8.49 3.04
C THR A 93 20.28 -7.26 3.95
N GLU A 94 19.83 -7.45 5.19
CA GLU A 94 19.87 -6.39 6.21
C GLU A 94 21.30 -5.82 6.39
N GLN A 95 22.34 -6.62 6.17
CA GLN A 95 23.73 -6.16 6.23
C GLN A 95 24.07 -5.22 5.08
N ASP A 96 23.63 -5.51 3.85
CA ASP A 96 23.88 -4.63 2.70
C ASP A 96 23.24 -3.25 2.93
N VAL A 97 22.01 -3.23 3.43
CA VAL A 97 21.28 -1.99 3.76
C VAL A 97 21.96 -1.23 4.90
N ALA A 98 22.44 -1.93 5.93
CA ALA A 98 23.03 -1.31 7.12
C ALA A 98 24.48 -0.85 6.93
N GLN A 99 25.26 -1.50 6.06
CA GLN A 99 26.72 -1.30 5.97
C GLN A 99 27.16 -0.53 4.72
N GLU A 100 26.43 -0.60 3.60
CA GLU A 100 26.86 0.00 2.33
C GLU A 100 26.36 1.44 2.10
N GLY A 101 25.60 2.01 3.06
CA GLY A 101 25.04 3.36 2.93
C GLY A 101 24.13 3.50 1.71
N LEU A 102 23.31 2.47 1.44
CA LEU A 102 22.46 2.42 0.27
C LEU A 102 21.44 3.58 0.25
N ARG A 103 21.30 4.21 -0.92
CA ARG A 103 20.24 5.15 -1.23
C ARG A 103 19.13 4.42 -1.99
N ILE A 104 18.03 4.22 -1.29
CA ILE A 104 16.83 3.59 -1.83
C ILE A 104 15.86 4.68 -2.24
N THR A 105 15.50 4.71 -3.53
CA THR A 105 14.44 5.57 -4.04
C THR A 105 13.17 4.75 -4.16
N THR A 106 12.03 5.30 -3.71
CA THR A 106 10.74 4.62 -3.80
C THR A 106 9.89 5.19 -4.94
N THR A 107 8.74 4.57 -5.21
CA THR A 107 7.69 5.07 -6.12
C THR A 107 6.71 6.02 -5.43
N VAL A 108 6.83 6.21 -4.11
CA VAL A 108 5.90 7.01 -3.32
C VAL A 108 6.02 8.49 -3.70
N ASP A 109 4.90 9.08 -4.08
CA ASP A 109 4.79 10.52 -4.34
C ASP A 109 4.42 11.23 -3.02
N PRO A 110 5.25 12.15 -2.49
CA PRO A 110 4.97 12.80 -1.22
C PRO A 110 3.65 13.57 -1.18
N ARG A 111 3.21 14.15 -2.29
CA ARG A 111 1.95 14.90 -2.35
C ARG A 111 0.76 13.94 -2.30
N ARG A 112 0.81 12.83 -3.03
CA ARG A 112 -0.23 11.79 -2.97
C ARG A 112 -0.25 11.10 -1.61
N GLN A 113 0.92 10.88 -1.02
CA GLN A 113 1.03 10.33 0.32
C GLN A 113 0.31 11.21 1.34
N GLN A 114 0.51 12.52 1.30
CA GLN A 114 -0.22 13.43 2.18
C GLN A 114 -1.73 13.37 1.92
N GLN A 115 -2.15 13.39 0.65
CA GLN A 115 -3.58 13.31 0.30
C GLN A 115 -4.27 12.03 0.81
N VAL A 116 -3.59 10.87 0.79
CA VAL A 116 -4.20 9.64 1.32
C VAL A 116 -4.25 9.62 2.84
N VAL A 117 -3.27 10.23 3.52
CA VAL A 117 -3.28 10.40 4.98
C VAL A 117 -4.42 11.32 5.39
N ASP A 118 -4.49 12.52 4.81
CA ASP A 118 -5.55 13.50 5.09
C ASP A 118 -6.92 12.87 4.87
N ALA A 119 -7.10 12.23 3.71
CA ALA A 119 -8.40 11.68 3.39
C ALA A 119 -8.75 10.42 4.23
N ALA A 120 -7.76 9.74 4.82
CA ALA A 120 -7.98 8.66 5.79
C ALA A 120 -8.39 9.21 7.16
N HIS A 121 -7.83 10.35 7.57
CA HIS A 121 -8.21 11.07 8.78
C HIS A 121 -9.60 11.69 8.66
N ASP A 122 -9.87 12.40 7.55
CA ASP A 122 -11.19 13.00 7.27
C ASP A 122 -12.31 11.95 7.32
N ALA A 123 -12.05 10.72 6.83
CA ALA A 123 -13.03 9.65 6.84
C ALA A 123 -13.26 9.01 8.22
N LEU A 124 -12.34 9.22 9.16
CA LEU A 124 -12.47 8.76 10.54
C LEU A 124 -12.88 9.89 11.49
N ASP A 125 -12.95 11.13 11.02
CA ASP A 125 -13.39 12.26 11.84
C ASP A 125 -14.82 12.05 12.36
N GLY A 126 -15.02 12.30 13.65
CA GLY A 126 -16.28 12.02 14.35
C GLY A 126 -16.68 10.54 14.45
N GLN A 127 -15.86 9.60 13.96
CA GLN A 127 -16.16 8.17 14.02
C GLN A 127 -15.64 7.53 15.32
N PRO A 128 -16.21 6.39 15.77
CA PRO A 128 -15.70 5.65 16.91
C PRO A 128 -14.19 5.38 16.87
N VAL A 129 -13.49 5.65 17.99
CA VAL A 129 -12.02 5.57 18.12
C VAL A 129 -11.42 4.19 17.82
N ASN A 130 -12.23 3.14 17.79
CA ASN A 130 -11.81 1.78 17.46
C ASN A 130 -11.90 1.45 15.96
N LEU A 131 -12.33 2.40 15.12
CA LEU A 131 -12.30 2.26 13.67
C LEU A 131 -10.89 2.50 13.13
N ARG A 132 -10.56 1.78 12.06
CA ARG A 132 -9.26 1.78 11.40
C ARG A 132 -9.47 1.92 9.92
N SER A 133 -8.63 2.69 9.26
CA SER A 133 -8.67 2.91 7.82
C SER A 133 -7.36 2.49 7.17
N ALA A 134 -7.44 2.07 5.91
CA ALA A 134 -6.28 1.82 5.07
C ALA A 134 -6.55 2.35 3.66
N VAL A 135 -5.49 2.87 3.03
CA VAL A 135 -5.55 3.40 1.67
C VAL A 135 -4.29 2.99 0.91
N VAL A 136 -4.45 2.41 -0.27
CA VAL A 136 -3.33 2.08 -1.18
C VAL A 136 -3.64 2.63 -2.55
N THR A 137 -2.65 3.26 -3.17
CA THR A 137 -2.73 3.75 -4.56
C THR A 137 -1.63 3.16 -5.41
N ILE A 138 -2.00 2.68 -6.59
CA ILE A 138 -1.07 2.06 -7.54
C ILE A 138 -1.21 2.74 -8.90
N ASP A 139 -0.08 2.98 -9.55
CA ASP A 139 -0.04 3.39 -10.95
C ASP A 139 -0.30 2.17 -11.86
N PRO A 140 -1.43 2.12 -12.58
CA PRO A 140 -1.75 1.00 -13.47
C PRO A 140 -0.76 0.83 -14.64
N GLN A 141 -0.02 1.88 -15.01
CA GLN A 141 0.93 1.82 -16.13
C GLN A 141 2.27 1.18 -15.74
N THR A 142 2.65 1.25 -14.47
CA THR A 142 3.96 0.79 -14.00
C THR A 142 3.86 -0.32 -12.97
N GLY A 143 2.81 -0.34 -12.14
CA GLY A 143 2.73 -1.13 -10.92
C GLY A 143 3.34 -0.40 -9.70
N GLY A 144 3.84 0.83 -9.86
CA GLY A 144 4.42 1.57 -8.74
C GLY A 144 3.36 1.94 -7.70
N VAL A 145 3.63 1.67 -6.42
CA VAL A 145 2.79 2.10 -5.30
C VAL A 145 3.07 3.58 -5.04
N LEU A 146 2.11 4.43 -5.37
CA LEU A 146 2.30 5.89 -5.34
C LEU A 146 2.03 6.48 -3.96
N ALA A 147 1.22 5.82 -3.15
CA ALA A 147 0.90 6.21 -1.78
C ALA A 147 0.35 5.00 -1.02
N TYR A 148 0.66 4.93 0.26
CA TYR A 148 0.37 3.80 1.12
C TYR A 148 0.09 4.26 2.55
N TYR A 149 -1.09 3.95 3.07
CA TYR A 149 -1.51 4.25 4.42
C TYR A 149 -2.07 2.99 5.06
N GLY A 150 -1.30 2.43 6.00
CA GLY A 150 -1.63 1.25 6.78
C GLY A 150 -2.14 1.54 8.19
N GLY A 151 -2.35 2.82 8.54
CA GLY A 151 -2.65 3.30 9.89
C GLY A 151 -1.62 4.32 10.39
N ASP A 152 -1.92 4.96 11.52
CA ASP A 152 -1.07 6.02 12.10
C ASP A 152 0.16 5.50 12.84
N ASN A 153 0.05 4.30 13.42
CA ASN A 153 1.14 3.67 14.16
C ASN A 153 1.99 2.82 13.21
N GLY A 154 3.03 3.41 12.63
CA GLY A 154 3.92 2.76 11.67
C GLY A 154 4.72 1.58 12.22
N LEU A 155 4.78 1.42 13.54
CA LEU A 155 5.38 0.25 14.21
C LEU A 155 4.33 -0.81 14.60
N GLY A 156 3.05 -0.51 14.38
CA GLY A 156 1.92 -1.36 14.73
C GLY A 156 1.46 -2.25 13.58
N LEU A 157 0.22 -2.75 13.72
CA LEU A 157 -0.42 -3.58 12.71
C LEU A 157 -0.70 -2.76 11.44
N ASP A 158 -0.22 -3.25 10.30
CA ASP A 158 -0.50 -2.65 8.99
C ASP A 158 -1.89 -3.06 8.47
N TYR A 159 -2.87 -2.16 8.61
CA TYR A 159 -4.24 -2.38 8.15
C TYR A 159 -4.39 -2.49 6.63
N ALA A 160 -3.41 -2.05 5.83
CA ALA A 160 -3.47 -2.22 4.39
C ALA A 160 -3.26 -3.68 3.97
N GLN A 161 -2.55 -4.46 4.79
CA GLN A 161 -2.31 -5.90 4.60
C GLN A 161 -3.33 -6.80 5.33
N VAL A 162 -4.03 -6.27 6.33
CA VAL A 162 -5.07 -7.02 7.04
C VAL A 162 -6.19 -7.41 6.07
N ARG A 163 -6.47 -8.72 5.99
CA ARG A 163 -7.55 -9.25 5.17
C ARG A 163 -8.91 -9.05 5.86
N LYS A 164 -9.91 -8.67 5.08
CA LYS A 164 -11.31 -8.49 5.51
C LYS A 164 -12.25 -8.88 4.38
N LEU A 165 -13.50 -9.20 4.73
CA LEU A 165 -14.55 -9.47 3.76
C LEU A 165 -14.63 -8.32 2.74
N ALA A 166 -14.47 -8.66 1.46
CA ALA A 166 -14.41 -7.69 0.37
C ALA A 166 -15.75 -6.97 0.15
N GLY A 167 -16.86 -7.62 0.49
CA GLY A 167 -18.20 -7.14 0.16
C GLY A 167 -18.38 -6.95 -1.35
N SER A 168 -19.21 -5.95 -1.72
CA SER A 168 -19.50 -5.63 -3.12
C SER A 168 -18.31 -5.18 -3.96
N THR A 169 -17.13 -4.92 -3.36
CA THR A 169 -15.90 -4.65 -4.11
C THR A 169 -15.41 -5.86 -4.92
N PHE A 170 -15.99 -7.05 -4.69
CA PHE A 170 -15.67 -8.26 -5.45
C PHE A 170 -16.47 -8.43 -6.76
N LYS A 171 -17.59 -7.71 -6.92
CA LYS A 171 -18.48 -7.78 -8.10
C LYS A 171 -17.78 -7.51 -9.44
N PRO A 172 -16.80 -6.59 -9.57
CA PRO A 172 -16.03 -6.44 -10.80
C PRO A 172 -15.38 -7.73 -11.30
N PHE A 173 -15.00 -8.64 -10.39
CA PHE A 173 -14.41 -9.93 -10.77
C PHE A 173 -15.44 -10.90 -11.35
N VAL A 174 -16.73 -10.76 -11.01
CA VAL A 174 -17.83 -11.49 -11.64
C VAL A 174 -18.01 -10.99 -13.08
N VAL A 175 -18.04 -9.66 -13.29
CA VAL A 175 -18.09 -9.05 -14.63
C VAL A 175 -16.88 -9.53 -15.46
N LEU A 176 -15.70 -9.51 -14.85
CA LEU A 176 -14.47 -9.99 -15.47
C LEU A 176 -14.60 -11.46 -15.91
N ALA A 177 -15.08 -12.35 -15.04
CA ALA A 177 -15.29 -13.75 -15.37
C ALA A 177 -16.30 -13.93 -16.51
N GLY A 178 -17.41 -13.17 -16.50
CA GLY A 178 -18.44 -13.22 -17.54
C GLY A 178 -17.92 -12.78 -18.92
N LEU A 179 -17.10 -11.72 -18.98
CA LEU A 179 -16.46 -11.26 -20.21
C LEU A 179 -15.49 -12.30 -20.82
N MET A 180 -14.99 -13.20 -19.98
CA MET A 180 -14.00 -14.22 -20.36
C MET A 180 -14.61 -15.54 -20.79
N ARG A 181 -15.94 -15.68 -20.70
CA ARG A 181 -16.67 -16.83 -21.24
C ARG A 181 -16.73 -16.84 -22.77
N GLU A 182 -17.11 -17.99 -23.28
CA GLU A 182 -17.42 -18.22 -24.69
C GLU A 182 -18.82 -18.87 -24.78
N PRO A 183 -19.86 -18.13 -25.24
CA PRO A 183 -19.85 -16.70 -25.59
C PRO A 183 -19.66 -15.79 -24.35
N PRO A 184 -19.14 -14.55 -24.53
CA PRO A 184 -19.01 -13.60 -23.42
C PRO A 184 -20.36 -13.04 -22.99
N ILE A 185 -20.50 -12.74 -21.70
CA ILE A 185 -21.60 -11.93 -21.18
C ILE A 185 -21.28 -10.45 -21.42
N GLY A 186 -22.12 -9.76 -22.20
CA GLY A 186 -22.00 -8.32 -22.46
C GLY A 186 -22.62 -7.46 -21.34
N LEU A 187 -22.25 -6.18 -21.25
CA LEU A 187 -22.88 -5.30 -20.24
C LEU A 187 -24.36 -4.99 -20.53
N GLY A 188 -24.83 -5.25 -21.75
CA GLY A 188 -26.23 -5.13 -22.13
C GLY A 188 -27.07 -6.38 -21.81
N GLU A 189 -26.45 -7.44 -21.29
CA GLU A 189 -27.17 -8.64 -20.86
C GLU A 189 -28.12 -8.28 -19.72
N VAL A 190 -29.37 -8.70 -19.84
CA VAL A 190 -30.45 -8.33 -18.92
C VAL A 190 -30.67 -9.44 -17.90
N TYR A 191 -30.79 -9.05 -16.64
CA TYR A 191 -31.05 -9.96 -15.53
C TYR A 191 -32.24 -9.51 -14.70
N ASP A 192 -32.94 -10.48 -14.10
CA ASP A 192 -33.89 -10.24 -13.01
C ASP A 192 -33.11 -9.89 -11.74
N GLY A 193 -33.34 -8.68 -11.22
CA GLY A 193 -32.66 -8.16 -10.03
C GLY A 193 -33.55 -8.13 -8.78
N ARG A 194 -34.77 -8.68 -8.85
CA ARG A 194 -35.71 -8.72 -7.72
C ARG A 194 -35.21 -9.61 -6.60
N GLU A 195 -35.41 -9.17 -5.36
CA GLU A 195 -35.02 -9.93 -4.18
C GLU A 195 -35.69 -11.32 -4.16
N VAL A 196 -34.94 -12.31 -3.69
CA VAL A 196 -35.41 -13.69 -3.49
C VAL A 196 -35.21 -14.09 -2.02
N PRO A 197 -35.95 -15.09 -1.50
CA PRO A 197 -35.79 -15.53 -0.11
C PRO A 197 -34.33 -15.82 0.24
N GLY A 198 -33.80 -15.12 1.26
CA GLY A 198 -32.42 -15.27 1.72
C GLY A 198 -31.36 -14.42 0.99
N LEU A 199 -31.74 -13.69 -0.06
CA LEU A 199 -30.83 -12.82 -0.81
C LEU A 199 -31.48 -11.46 -1.07
N ARG A 200 -30.97 -10.44 -0.37
CA ARG A 200 -31.48 -9.06 -0.41
C ARG A 200 -30.51 -8.11 -1.08
N ASN A 201 -31.05 -7.05 -1.66
CA ASN A 201 -30.29 -5.93 -2.21
C ASN A 201 -29.96 -4.94 -1.09
N ALA A 202 -28.89 -4.16 -1.29
CA ALA A 202 -28.62 -3.02 -0.43
C ALA A 202 -29.66 -1.92 -0.67
N GLN A 203 -29.86 -1.03 0.30
CA GLN A 203 -30.76 0.11 0.11
C GLN A 203 -30.35 0.94 -1.13
N GLY A 204 -31.28 1.11 -2.07
CA GLY A 204 -31.03 1.84 -3.33
C GLY A 204 -30.39 0.99 -4.45
N ALA A 205 -30.23 -0.33 -4.23
CA ALA A 205 -29.72 -1.27 -5.23
C ALA A 205 -30.84 -2.00 -6.00
N ASP A 206 -32.08 -1.50 -5.90
CA ASP A 206 -33.27 -2.10 -6.48
C ASP A 206 -33.31 -1.90 -8.01
N CYS A 207 -33.40 -3.01 -8.73
CA CYS A 207 -33.80 -3.02 -10.13
C CYS A 207 -34.54 -4.32 -10.42
N ASP A 208 -35.77 -4.23 -10.92
CA ASP A 208 -36.57 -5.42 -11.19
C ASP A 208 -36.00 -6.20 -12.39
N GLU A 209 -35.74 -5.47 -13.46
CA GLU A 209 -35.04 -5.95 -14.65
C GLU A 209 -34.03 -4.88 -15.06
N CYS A 210 -32.76 -5.26 -15.16
CA CYS A 210 -31.67 -4.33 -15.43
C CYS A 210 -30.57 -5.01 -16.25
N ASP A 211 -29.97 -4.24 -17.15
CA ASP A 211 -28.76 -4.69 -17.82
C ASP A 211 -27.58 -4.78 -16.83
N LEU A 212 -26.57 -5.56 -17.15
CA LEU A 212 -25.40 -5.77 -16.29
C LEU A 212 -24.67 -4.45 -15.98
N LYS A 213 -24.73 -3.45 -16.88
CA LYS A 213 -24.19 -2.10 -16.61
C LYS A 213 -24.94 -1.42 -15.47
N GLN A 214 -26.27 -1.42 -15.50
CA GLN A 214 -27.12 -0.85 -14.47
C GLN A 214 -26.97 -1.64 -13.16
N ALA A 215 -26.99 -2.97 -13.23
CA ALA A 215 -26.80 -3.83 -12.07
C ALA A 215 -25.46 -3.58 -11.36
N MET A 216 -24.37 -3.36 -12.12
CA MET A 216 -23.07 -2.95 -11.57
C MET A 216 -23.11 -1.54 -10.96
N THR A 217 -23.85 -0.62 -11.58
CA THR A 217 -23.98 0.77 -11.12
C THR A 217 -24.69 0.86 -9.78
N VAL A 218 -25.78 0.11 -9.62
CA VAL A 218 -26.56 0.08 -8.38
C VAL A 218 -26.08 -1.01 -7.41
N SER A 219 -25.12 -1.84 -7.83
CA SER A 219 -24.58 -2.94 -7.04
C SER A 219 -25.66 -3.95 -6.60
N ASN A 220 -26.53 -4.38 -7.53
CA ASN A 220 -27.61 -5.33 -7.24
C ASN A 220 -27.08 -6.72 -6.85
N ASN A 221 -27.39 -7.22 -5.65
CA ASN A 221 -26.85 -8.49 -5.14
C ASN A 221 -27.40 -9.71 -5.89
N VAL A 222 -28.67 -9.68 -6.28
CA VAL A 222 -29.34 -10.79 -6.94
C VAL A 222 -28.72 -11.06 -8.31
N VAL A 223 -28.53 -10.02 -9.12
CA VAL A 223 -27.90 -10.14 -10.44
C VAL A 223 -26.51 -10.76 -10.32
N PHE A 224 -25.66 -10.27 -9.40
CA PHE A 224 -24.29 -10.77 -9.25
C PHE A 224 -24.23 -12.20 -8.71
N HIS A 225 -25.15 -12.58 -7.82
CA HIS A 225 -25.26 -13.95 -7.34
C HIS A 225 -25.71 -14.89 -8.47
N SER A 226 -26.75 -14.52 -9.22
CA SER A 226 -27.26 -15.30 -10.37
C SER A 226 -26.21 -15.46 -11.46
N MET A 227 -25.52 -14.37 -11.81
CA MET A 227 -24.43 -14.39 -12.78
C MET A 227 -23.28 -15.30 -12.30
N THR A 228 -22.96 -15.30 -11.01
CA THR A 228 -21.94 -16.20 -10.45
C THR A 228 -22.37 -17.67 -10.48
N LYS A 229 -23.65 -17.96 -10.24
CA LYS A 229 -24.21 -19.31 -10.39
C LYS A 229 -24.11 -19.81 -11.84
N GLU A 230 -24.31 -18.93 -12.82
CA GLU A 230 -24.20 -19.27 -14.24
C GLU A 230 -22.75 -19.46 -14.71
N ILE A 231 -21.84 -18.57 -14.27
CA ILE A 231 -20.41 -18.61 -14.66
C ILE A 231 -19.64 -19.70 -13.88
N GLY A 232 -20.07 -19.98 -12.66
CA GLY A 232 -19.37 -20.82 -11.69
C GLY A 232 -18.45 -19.99 -10.78
N PRO A 233 -18.49 -20.21 -9.46
CA PRO A 233 -17.72 -19.43 -8.49
C PRO A 233 -16.19 -19.62 -8.64
N GLY A 234 -15.74 -20.78 -9.13
CA GLY A 234 -14.33 -21.04 -9.44
C GLY A 234 -13.78 -20.11 -10.54
N ALA A 235 -14.59 -19.80 -11.55
CA ALA A 235 -14.19 -18.86 -12.61
C ALA A 235 -14.09 -17.42 -12.10
N VAL A 236 -14.96 -17.03 -11.14
CA VAL A 236 -14.86 -15.72 -10.46
C VAL A 236 -13.57 -15.65 -9.62
N ALA A 237 -13.24 -16.70 -8.88
CA ALA A 237 -11.99 -16.77 -8.13
C ALA A 237 -10.76 -16.71 -9.06
N ALA A 238 -10.78 -17.41 -10.19
CA ALA A 238 -9.73 -17.36 -11.20
C ALA A 238 -9.57 -15.94 -11.81
N ALA A 239 -10.68 -15.26 -12.09
CA ALA A 239 -10.68 -13.86 -12.54
C ALA A 239 -10.07 -12.91 -11.52
N ALA A 240 -10.42 -13.06 -10.24
CA ALA A 240 -9.82 -12.27 -9.16
C ALA A 240 -8.31 -12.51 -9.03
N ARG A 241 -7.86 -13.77 -9.07
CA ARG A 241 -6.42 -14.11 -9.04
C ARG A 241 -5.67 -13.52 -10.23
N ALA A 242 -6.23 -13.64 -11.43
CA ALA A 242 -5.63 -13.10 -12.64
C ALA A 242 -5.61 -11.55 -12.65
N ALA A 243 -6.56 -10.91 -11.96
CA ALA A 243 -6.53 -9.48 -11.74
C ALA A 243 -5.43 -9.07 -10.75
N GLY A 244 -4.98 -9.95 -9.85
CA GLY A 244 -3.89 -9.67 -8.91
C GLY A 244 -4.23 -9.85 -7.44
N ILE A 245 -5.37 -10.49 -7.11
CA ILE A 245 -5.67 -10.93 -5.75
C ILE A 245 -4.77 -12.11 -5.38
N THR A 246 -3.99 -11.97 -4.30
CA THR A 246 -3.09 -13.02 -3.79
C THR A 246 -3.67 -13.78 -2.61
N ALA A 247 -4.71 -13.24 -1.96
CA ALA A 247 -5.42 -13.89 -0.87
C ALA A 247 -5.94 -15.30 -1.25
N PRO A 248 -6.02 -16.23 -0.27
CA PRO A 248 -6.66 -17.53 -0.47
C PRO A 248 -8.13 -17.36 -0.88
N LEU A 249 -8.50 -17.96 -2.00
CA LEU A 249 -9.88 -17.97 -2.53
C LEU A 249 -10.40 -19.41 -2.67
N ASP A 250 -9.92 -20.30 -1.80
CA ASP A 250 -10.20 -21.73 -1.87
C ASP A 250 -11.67 -22.02 -1.56
N ASP A 251 -12.21 -23.11 -2.10
CA ASP A 251 -13.63 -23.52 -2.00
C ASP A 251 -14.60 -22.34 -2.24
N PRO A 252 -14.58 -21.73 -3.45
CA PRO A 252 -15.45 -20.61 -3.74
C PRO A 252 -16.90 -21.06 -3.92
N THR A 253 -17.82 -20.37 -3.26
CA THR A 253 -19.28 -20.51 -3.42
C THR A 253 -19.84 -19.27 -4.12
N GLU A 254 -21.13 -19.25 -4.46
CA GLU A 254 -21.80 -18.11 -5.10
C GLU A 254 -21.69 -16.82 -4.26
N GLY A 255 -21.55 -16.96 -2.94
CA GLY A 255 -21.30 -15.84 -2.03
C GLY A 255 -20.01 -15.06 -2.32
N ILE A 256 -19.09 -15.60 -3.14
CA ILE A 256 -17.90 -14.86 -3.61
C ILE A 256 -18.29 -13.59 -4.37
N ALA A 257 -19.43 -13.60 -5.07
CA ALA A 257 -19.99 -12.43 -5.76
C ALA A 257 -20.28 -11.25 -4.81
N LEU A 258 -20.56 -11.58 -3.56
CA LEU A 258 -20.89 -10.63 -2.49
C LEU A 258 -19.70 -10.40 -1.56
N GLY A 259 -18.52 -10.90 -1.93
CA GLY A 259 -17.26 -10.70 -1.21
C GLY A 259 -17.20 -11.42 0.13
N ASN A 260 -17.69 -12.66 0.20
CA ASN A 260 -17.55 -13.53 1.37
C ASN A 260 -16.13 -14.10 1.60
N LYS A 261 -15.15 -13.67 0.79
CA LYS A 261 -13.74 -14.01 0.95
C LYS A 261 -12.98 -12.81 1.51
N GLU A 262 -12.00 -13.09 2.37
CA GLU A 262 -11.18 -12.06 2.97
C GLU A 262 -10.01 -11.68 2.07
N VAL A 263 -9.90 -10.40 1.73
CA VAL A 263 -8.82 -9.83 0.92
C VAL A 263 -8.28 -8.58 1.58
N SER A 264 -7.02 -8.24 1.31
CA SER A 264 -6.41 -7.02 1.84
C SER A 264 -6.76 -5.79 0.99
N THR A 265 -6.55 -4.60 1.55
CA THR A 265 -6.66 -3.34 0.78
C THR A 265 -5.62 -3.31 -0.34
N PHE A 266 -4.43 -3.85 -0.07
CA PHE A 266 -3.36 -3.97 -1.05
C PHE A 266 -3.73 -4.91 -2.22
N ASP A 267 -4.32 -6.08 -1.92
CA ASP A 267 -4.84 -7.00 -2.93
C ASP A 267 -5.84 -6.29 -3.86
N LEU A 268 -6.82 -5.59 -3.28
CA LEU A 268 -7.83 -4.86 -4.04
C LEU A 268 -7.20 -3.74 -4.89
N ALA A 269 -6.25 -2.98 -4.36
CA ALA A 269 -5.56 -1.94 -5.13
C ALA A 269 -4.81 -2.53 -6.34
N SER A 270 -4.09 -3.65 -6.15
CA SER A 270 -3.42 -4.40 -7.21
C SER A 270 -4.41 -4.87 -8.28
N ALA A 271 -5.53 -5.45 -7.84
CA ALA A 271 -6.54 -5.98 -8.74
C ALA A 271 -7.26 -4.91 -9.56
N TYR A 272 -7.59 -3.78 -8.94
CA TYR A 272 -8.21 -2.64 -9.63
C TYR A 272 -7.21 -1.92 -10.55
N ALA A 273 -5.93 -1.86 -10.18
CA ALA A 273 -4.88 -1.35 -11.07
C ALA A 273 -4.80 -2.16 -12.36
N THR A 274 -4.94 -3.50 -12.29
CA THR A 274 -5.01 -4.35 -13.48
C THR A 274 -6.19 -4.00 -14.37
N ILE A 275 -7.39 -3.83 -13.80
CA ILE A 275 -8.57 -3.45 -14.56
C ILE A 275 -8.33 -2.09 -15.26
N ALA A 276 -7.82 -1.10 -14.52
CA ALA A 276 -7.48 0.22 -15.06
C ALA A 276 -6.35 0.18 -16.11
N ALA A 277 -5.43 -0.78 -16.02
CA ALA A 277 -4.31 -0.99 -16.93
C ALA A 277 -4.72 -1.64 -18.26
N GLY A 278 -6.02 -1.84 -18.49
CA GLY A 278 -6.43 -2.67 -19.61
C GLY A 278 -5.95 -4.11 -19.42
N GLY A 279 -6.09 -4.65 -18.21
CA GLY A 279 -6.03 -6.08 -17.86
C GLY A 279 -4.63 -6.63 -17.86
N VAL A 280 -3.66 -5.73 -17.99
CA VAL A 280 -2.27 -6.04 -17.81
C VAL A 280 -1.95 -5.91 -16.33
N TRP A 281 -2.01 -7.03 -15.60
CA TRP A 281 -1.46 -7.06 -14.25
C TRP A 281 0.04 -6.79 -14.30
N ARG A 282 0.49 -5.91 -13.42
CA ARG A 282 1.87 -5.53 -13.17
C ARG A 282 2.12 -5.73 -11.69
N GLN A 283 3.27 -6.31 -11.36
CA GLN A 283 3.64 -6.53 -9.97
C GLN A 283 3.71 -5.19 -9.23
N PRO A 284 2.91 -5.01 -8.16
CA PRO A 284 3.04 -3.86 -7.27
C PRO A 284 4.44 -3.79 -6.69
N HIS A 285 5.04 -2.60 -6.70
CA HIS A 285 6.39 -2.37 -6.14
C HIS A 285 6.48 -0.97 -5.54
N LEU A 286 7.22 -0.84 -4.45
CA LEU A 286 7.60 0.43 -3.81
C LEU A 286 9.01 0.83 -4.20
N VAL A 287 9.94 -0.09 -4.46
CA VAL A 287 11.35 0.23 -4.75
C VAL A 287 11.52 0.62 -6.22
N SER A 288 11.94 1.88 -6.47
CA SER A 288 12.20 2.39 -7.82
C SER A 288 13.68 2.32 -8.21
N SER A 289 14.60 2.42 -7.25
CA SER A 289 16.02 2.11 -7.47
C SER A 289 16.78 1.92 -6.15
N VAL A 290 17.86 1.14 -6.22
CA VAL A 290 18.85 1.00 -5.13
C VAL A 290 20.21 1.40 -5.68
N VAL A 291 20.85 2.36 -5.02
CA VAL A 291 22.16 2.90 -5.41
C VAL A 291 23.09 2.91 -4.20
N THR A 292 24.35 2.57 -4.36
CA THR A 292 25.35 2.65 -3.29
C THR A 292 25.77 4.09 -2.98
N ALA A 293 26.55 4.26 -1.92
CA ALA A 293 27.16 5.55 -1.57
C ALA A 293 28.09 6.12 -2.66
N ASP A 294 28.75 5.25 -3.44
CA ASP A 294 29.63 5.60 -4.58
C ASP A 294 28.90 5.63 -5.94
N ASP A 295 27.58 5.84 -5.94
CA ASP A 295 26.74 6.03 -7.13
C ASP A 295 26.58 4.80 -8.06
N ARG A 296 26.97 3.60 -7.61
CA ARG A 296 26.73 2.36 -8.36
C ARG A 296 25.27 1.92 -8.21
N VAL A 297 24.57 1.76 -9.33
CA VAL A 297 23.19 1.27 -9.36
C VAL A 297 23.18 -0.24 -9.15
N LEU A 298 22.58 -0.70 -8.04
CA LEU A 298 22.42 -2.13 -7.72
C LEU A 298 21.08 -2.67 -8.24
N TYR A 299 20.04 -1.83 -8.24
CA TYR A 299 18.73 -2.21 -8.74
C TYR A 299 18.02 -1.04 -9.42
N GLN A 300 17.39 -1.32 -10.56
CA GLN A 300 16.43 -0.46 -11.20
C GLN A 300 15.46 -1.33 -12.00
N PRO A 301 14.13 -1.19 -11.83
CA PRO A 301 13.16 -1.94 -12.61
C PRO A 301 13.38 -1.68 -14.10
N ARG A 302 13.56 -2.75 -14.89
CA ARG A 302 13.62 -2.59 -16.35
C ARG A 302 12.29 -2.01 -16.80
N ARG A 303 12.28 -0.80 -17.38
CA ARG A 303 11.13 -0.28 -18.15
C ARG A 303 10.92 -1.21 -19.34
N ARG A 304 10.22 -2.33 -19.14
CA ARG A 304 9.79 -3.16 -20.25
C ARG A 304 8.75 -2.36 -21.02
N ALA A 305 9.19 -1.79 -22.15
CA ALA A 305 8.32 -1.53 -23.27
C ALA A 305 7.50 -2.81 -23.53
N SER A 306 6.21 -2.62 -23.77
CA SER A 306 5.20 -3.65 -24.01
C SER A 306 5.78 -4.92 -24.66
N ALA A 307 5.90 -5.99 -23.88
CA ALA A 307 6.01 -7.32 -24.43
C ALA A 307 4.73 -8.05 -24.05
N ALA A 308 3.90 -8.32 -25.06
CA ALA A 308 2.77 -9.23 -24.98
C ALA A 308 3.19 -10.47 -24.17
N SER A 309 2.61 -10.62 -22.98
CA SER A 309 2.79 -11.79 -22.16
C SER A 309 2.16 -12.98 -22.88
N ARG A 310 2.90 -14.08 -22.99
CA ARG A 310 2.51 -15.36 -23.62
C ARG A 310 1.46 -16.13 -22.81
N ASN A 311 0.59 -15.45 -22.07
CA ASN A 311 -0.57 -16.06 -21.44
C ASN A 311 -1.80 -15.76 -22.31
N GLY A 312 -2.40 -16.79 -22.90
CA GLY A 312 -3.60 -16.67 -23.75
C GLY A 312 -4.71 -15.82 -23.11
N TRP A 313 -4.82 -15.84 -21.79
CA TRP A 313 -5.66 -14.98 -20.96
C TRP A 313 -5.54 -13.48 -21.25
N ARG A 314 -4.31 -12.94 -21.33
CA ARG A 314 -4.06 -11.50 -21.54
C ARG A 314 -4.36 -11.08 -22.97
N ALA A 315 -4.13 -11.96 -23.94
CA ALA A 315 -4.43 -11.69 -25.35
C ALA A 315 -5.95 -11.66 -25.60
N THR A 316 -6.71 -12.55 -24.95
CA THR A 316 -8.19 -12.55 -25.04
C THR A 316 -8.78 -11.34 -24.35
N TRP A 317 -8.29 -10.97 -23.16
CA TRP A 317 -8.77 -9.81 -22.42
C TRP A 317 -8.45 -8.48 -23.11
N SER A 318 -7.20 -8.28 -23.53
CA SER A 318 -6.78 -7.04 -24.21
C SER A 318 -7.51 -6.84 -25.54
N ARG A 319 -7.73 -7.90 -26.33
CA ARG A 319 -8.53 -7.86 -27.57
C ARG A 319 -10.01 -7.55 -27.29
N ARG A 320 -10.61 -8.17 -26.27
CA ARG A 320 -12.03 -7.96 -25.94
C ARG A 320 -12.28 -6.58 -25.31
N CYS A 321 -11.38 -6.06 -24.46
CA CYS A 321 -11.48 -4.68 -23.95
C CYS A 321 -11.24 -3.60 -25.02
N SER A 322 -10.47 -3.90 -26.09
CA SER A 322 -10.22 -2.95 -27.19
C SER A 322 -11.27 -2.98 -28.30
N ALA A 323 -12.05 -4.06 -28.43
CA ALA A 323 -13.18 -4.18 -29.35
C ALA A 323 -14.49 -3.54 -28.83
N TRP A 324 -14.45 -2.88 -27.67
CA TRP A 324 -15.60 -2.20 -27.07
C TRP A 324 -15.87 -0.83 -27.73
N PRO A 325 -17.09 -0.56 -28.27
CA PRO A 325 -17.38 0.68 -28.99
C PRO A 325 -17.26 1.94 -28.12
N SER A 326 -16.56 2.94 -28.65
CA SER A 326 -16.29 4.25 -28.05
C SER A 326 -17.51 5.18 -27.95
N THR A 327 -18.66 4.78 -28.49
CA THR A 327 -19.87 5.61 -28.63
C THR A 327 -20.72 5.74 -27.37
N THR A 328 -20.43 5.00 -26.30
CA THR A 328 -21.13 5.09 -24.99
C THR A 328 -20.36 5.88 -23.91
N GLY A 329 -19.23 6.52 -24.26
CA GLY A 329 -18.52 7.45 -23.37
C GLY A 329 -17.68 6.81 -22.24
N TRP A 330 -17.52 5.48 -22.23
CA TRP A 330 -16.78 4.73 -21.20
C TRP A 330 -15.84 3.67 -21.81
N PRO A 331 -14.62 4.03 -22.27
CA PRO A 331 -13.60 3.03 -22.60
C PRO A 331 -13.08 2.33 -21.32
N CYS A 332 -12.55 1.09 -21.41
CA CYS A 332 -11.86 0.42 -20.28
C CYS A 332 -10.79 1.32 -19.62
N ARG A 333 -10.23 2.29 -20.36
CA ARG A 333 -9.32 3.35 -19.87
C ARG A 333 -9.94 4.35 -18.87
N ARG A 334 -11.26 4.38 -18.70
CA ARG A 334 -12.01 5.27 -17.78
C ARG A 334 -12.59 4.55 -16.56
N ILE A 335 -12.18 3.30 -16.29
CA ILE A 335 -12.39 2.69 -14.97
C ILE A 335 -11.35 3.29 -14.02
N GLY A 336 -11.49 4.59 -13.74
CA GLY A 336 -10.80 5.28 -12.65
C GLY A 336 -11.60 5.14 -11.36
N PRO A 337 -11.02 5.46 -10.19
CA PRO A 337 -11.71 5.34 -8.92
C PRO A 337 -13.00 6.17 -8.92
N TRP A 338 -14.04 5.56 -8.37
CA TRP A 338 -15.32 6.19 -8.04
C TRP A 338 -15.08 7.60 -7.47
N ARG A 339 -15.62 8.64 -8.13
CA ARG A 339 -15.45 10.04 -7.73
C ARG A 339 -16.60 10.48 -6.83
N PRO A 340 -16.33 10.91 -5.58
CA PRO A 340 -17.20 11.88 -4.93
C PRO A 340 -17.14 13.19 -5.72
N ARG A 341 -18.25 13.93 -5.77
CA ARG A 341 -18.30 15.28 -6.38
C ARG A 341 -17.43 16.24 -5.57
N ARG A 342 -16.10 16.27 -5.82
CA ARG A 342 -15.07 17.31 -5.54
C ARG A 342 -13.73 16.64 -5.16
N ALA A 343 -12.88 16.36 -6.15
CA ALA A 343 -11.43 16.19 -5.96
C ALA A 343 -10.69 16.31 -7.32
N PRO A 344 -9.53 16.98 -7.38
CA PRO A 344 -8.84 17.28 -8.64
C PRO A 344 -8.24 16.02 -9.32
N SER A 345 -7.98 16.15 -10.62
CA SER A 345 -7.61 15.09 -11.57
C SER A 345 -6.26 14.41 -11.27
N SER A 346 -6.27 13.09 -11.05
CA SER A 346 -5.08 12.24 -11.15
C SER A 346 -5.42 10.78 -11.52
N PRO A 347 -4.61 10.08 -12.34
CA PRO A 347 -4.96 8.79 -12.97
C PRO A 347 -4.66 7.52 -12.12
N ALA A 348 -4.54 7.63 -10.80
CA ALA A 348 -4.21 6.48 -9.94
C ALA A 348 -5.47 5.70 -9.50
N SER A 349 -5.38 4.36 -9.37
CA SER A 349 -6.44 3.56 -8.74
C SER A 349 -6.24 3.55 -7.22
N THR A 350 -7.28 3.97 -6.48
CA THR A 350 -7.26 4.07 -5.01
C THR A 350 -8.24 3.06 -4.42
N ALA A 351 -7.76 2.18 -3.55
CA ALA A 351 -8.61 1.35 -2.70
C ALA A 351 -8.65 1.95 -1.29
N ARG A 352 -9.85 2.03 -0.69
CA ARG A 352 -10.07 2.51 0.68
C ARG A 352 -10.92 1.49 1.44
N THR A 353 -10.49 1.12 2.64
CA THR A 353 -11.27 0.28 3.55
C THR A 353 -11.35 0.92 4.94
N THR A 354 -12.47 0.71 5.63
CA THR A 354 -12.71 1.15 7.01
C THR A 354 -13.22 -0.05 7.80
N THR A 355 -12.58 -0.38 8.93
CA THR A 355 -12.87 -1.60 9.70
C THR A 355 -12.94 -1.30 11.19
N ARG A 356 -13.79 -2.03 11.92
CA ARG A 356 -14.05 -1.84 13.36
C ARG A 356 -13.27 -2.87 14.17
N GLY A 357 -12.40 -2.45 15.09
CA GLY A 357 -11.67 -3.35 15.99
C GLY A 357 -12.60 -3.96 17.05
N TRP A 358 -12.54 -5.28 17.23
CA TRP A 358 -13.34 -6.06 18.21
C TRP A 358 -12.52 -6.40 19.47
N PRO A 359 -13.03 -6.17 20.68
CA PRO A 359 -12.73 -6.99 21.86
C PRO A 359 -13.79 -8.11 22.02
N GLY A 360 -13.39 -9.25 22.61
CA GLY A 360 -14.12 -10.52 22.54
C GLY A 360 -15.47 -10.65 23.28
N SER A 361 -16.19 -11.70 22.85
CA SER A 361 -17.38 -12.36 23.44
C SER A 361 -18.78 -11.81 23.05
N PRO A 362 -19.84 -12.66 23.05
CA PRO A 362 -20.65 -12.89 21.85
C PRO A 362 -22.09 -12.36 21.91
N ARG A 363 -22.72 -12.41 20.73
CA ARG A 363 -24.15 -12.17 20.42
C ARG A 363 -24.57 -10.71 20.41
N ARG A 364 -24.44 -10.09 19.23
CA ARG A 364 -25.44 -9.17 18.64
C ARG A 364 -25.10 -8.96 17.17
N SER A 365 -26.13 -8.97 16.34
CA SER A 365 -26.05 -8.81 14.88
C SER A 365 -25.25 -7.56 14.47
N PRO A 366 -24.43 -7.60 13.41
CA PRO A 366 -23.66 -6.45 12.97
C PRO A 366 -24.61 -5.35 12.42
N PRO A 367 -24.37 -4.06 12.72
CA PRO A 367 -25.11 -2.97 12.11
C PRO A 367 -24.65 -2.78 10.64
N PRO A 368 -25.49 -2.16 9.78
CA PRO A 368 -25.21 -2.04 8.36
C PRO A 368 -23.98 -1.16 8.10
N CYS A 369 -23.16 -1.55 7.13
CA CYS A 369 -22.16 -0.70 6.50
C CYS A 369 -22.88 0.40 5.70
N GLY A 370 -23.28 1.48 6.38
CA GLY A 370 -23.92 2.64 5.77
C GLY A 370 -22.90 3.67 5.33
N TRP A 371 -22.96 4.05 4.05
CA TRP A 371 -22.41 5.30 3.54
C TRP A 371 -23.43 6.41 3.80
N ALA A 372 -23.06 7.45 4.54
CA ALA A 372 -23.89 8.64 4.70
C ALA A 372 -23.35 9.77 3.80
N PRO A 373 -24.22 10.52 3.09
CA PRO A 373 -23.81 11.68 2.32
C PRO A 373 -23.89 12.94 3.19
N THR A 374 -22.75 13.56 3.47
CA THR A 374 -22.47 15.01 3.43
C THR A 374 -21.01 15.23 3.73
#